data_AF-A0A969VV81-F1
#
_entry.id   AF-A0A969VV81-F1
#
_cell.length_a   1.000
_cell.length_b   1.000
_cell.length_c   1.000
_cell.angle_alpha   90.00
_cell.angle_beta   90.00
_cell.angle_gamma   90.00
#
_symmetry.space_group_name_H-M   'P 1'
#
loop_
_entity.id
_entity.type
_entity.pdbx_description
1 polymer ?
#
loop_
_entity_poly.entity_id
_entity_poly.type
_entity_poly.pdbx_seq_one_letter_code
_entity_poly.pdbx_strand_id
1 'polypeptide(L)'
;KPKMSEIPPRAKVYKDLAVSFLPLFLIIVLVLGTILGGLATASEAAAVGAVGAICLAFFYKTMNWNMFKDSIYLTARTSTMIIWLFVGSSSFASVFAYLGGQDIFDAFFKSLNLEAWQFLVVTQILIFVLGWPLEWTEIIIIFVPIFLPLVKYYGIDPYFFGILIGLNLQTSFLSPPMAMAAFYLKGVQGDRVSLKEIFKGGYPFIYMVILSMVILYLFQPLSTWLPNYLFGQGG
;
A
#
# COMPACT_ATOMS: atom_id res chain seq x y z
N LYS A 1 -25.30 -10.50 -22.29
CA LYS A 1 -24.12 -10.22 -23.14
C LYS A 1 -24.38 -8.89 -23.84
N PRO A 2 -23.51 -7.87 -23.70
CA PRO A 2 -23.68 -6.61 -24.45
C PRO A 2 -23.66 -6.92 -25.95
N LYS A 3 -24.49 -6.24 -26.74
CA LYS A 3 -24.62 -6.48 -28.18
C LYS A 3 -23.37 -5.94 -28.88
N MET A 4 -22.80 -6.68 -29.84
CA MET A 4 -21.59 -6.29 -30.60
C MET A 4 -21.72 -4.92 -31.32
N SER A 5 -22.93 -4.37 -31.43
CA SER A 5 -23.22 -3.03 -31.98
C SER A 5 -22.96 -1.87 -31.02
N GLU A 6 -22.64 -2.12 -29.75
CA GLU A 6 -22.38 -1.10 -28.72
C GLU A 6 -20.88 -0.88 -28.45
N ILE A 7 -20.00 -1.60 -29.15
CA ILE A 7 -18.55 -1.47 -28.95
C ILE A 7 -18.07 -0.20 -29.68
N PRO A 8 -17.63 0.86 -28.97
CA PRO A 8 -17.13 2.06 -29.61
C PRO A 8 -15.94 1.75 -30.55
N PRO A 9 -15.74 2.52 -31.63
CA PRO A 9 -14.62 2.32 -32.53
C PRO A 9 -13.30 2.28 -31.76
N ARG A 10 -12.39 1.35 -32.10
CA ARG A 10 -11.11 1.17 -31.39
C ARG A 10 -10.34 2.48 -31.21
N ALA A 11 -10.34 3.36 -32.22
CA ALA A 11 -9.73 4.68 -32.16
C ALA A 11 -10.33 5.59 -31.07
N LYS A 12 -11.65 5.51 -30.84
CA LYS A 12 -12.34 6.25 -29.77
C LYS A 12 -11.98 5.70 -28.39
N VAL A 13 -11.88 4.36 -28.26
CA VAL A 13 -11.41 3.72 -27.02
C VAL A 13 -9.98 4.13 -26.67
N TYR A 14 -9.06 4.10 -27.63
CA TYR A 14 -7.67 4.54 -27.40
C TYR A 14 -7.59 6.03 -27.05
N LYS A 15 -8.40 6.87 -27.69
CA LYS A 15 -8.47 8.30 -27.39
C LYS A 15 -9.02 8.56 -25.98
N ASP A 16 -10.13 7.93 -25.62
CA ASP A 16 -10.76 8.11 -24.31
C ASP A 16 -9.85 7.55 -23.18
N LEU A 17 -9.16 6.43 -23.45
CA LEU A 17 -8.14 5.88 -22.57
C LEU A 17 -6.97 6.86 -22.39
N ALA A 18 -6.44 7.40 -23.49
CA ALA A 18 -5.33 8.36 -23.43
C ALA A 18 -5.72 9.64 -22.70
N VAL A 19 -6.90 10.21 -22.97
CA VAL A 19 -7.40 11.44 -22.31
C VAL A 19 -7.65 11.22 -20.82
N SER A 20 -8.06 10.01 -20.41
CA SER A 20 -8.31 9.70 -18.99
C SER A 20 -7.04 9.32 -18.23
N PHE A 21 -6.13 8.58 -18.88
CA PHE A 21 -4.93 8.05 -18.25
C PHE A 21 -3.77 9.04 -18.23
N LEU A 22 -3.54 9.76 -19.33
CA LEU A 22 -2.39 10.64 -19.48
C LEU A 22 -2.28 11.72 -18.39
N PRO A 23 -3.35 12.43 -17.98
CA PRO A 23 -3.27 13.43 -16.92
C PRO A 23 -2.83 12.84 -15.58
N LEU A 24 -3.40 11.68 -15.20
CA LEU A 24 -3.05 10.99 -13.97
C LEU A 24 -1.61 10.46 -14.04
N PHE A 25 -1.23 9.88 -15.18
CA PHE A 25 0.12 9.40 -15.43
C PHE A 25 1.17 10.53 -15.32
N LEU A 26 0.86 11.72 -15.85
CA LEU A 26 1.75 12.88 -15.74
C LEU A 26 1.95 13.29 -14.28
N ILE A 27 0.90 13.28 -13.45
CA ILE A 27 1.04 13.54 -12.02
C ILE A 27 1.91 12.48 -11.34
N ILE A 28 1.72 11.19 -11.67
CA ILE A 28 2.53 10.11 -11.11
C ILE A 28 4.01 10.30 -11.48
N VAL A 29 4.30 10.56 -12.75
CA VAL A 29 5.67 10.80 -13.23
C VAL A 29 6.26 12.06 -12.61
N LEU A 30 5.48 13.11 -12.42
CA LEU A 30 5.90 14.33 -11.74
C LEU A 30 6.29 14.04 -10.29
N VAL A 31 5.41 13.39 -9.51
CA VAL A 31 5.65 13.08 -8.09
C VAL A 31 6.84 12.13 -7.95
N LEU A 32 6.81 11.00 -8.64
CA LEU A 32 7.91 10.02 -8.58
C LEU A 32 9.21 10.61 -9.12
N GLY A 33 9.15 11.40 -10.20
CA GLY A 33 10.31 12.08 -10.76
C GLY A 33 10.95 13.06 -9.77
N THR A 34 10.15 13.82 -9.01
CA THR A 34 10.68 14.72 -7.98
C THR A 34 11.33 13.98 -6.81
N ILE A 35 10.80 12.81 -6.41
CA ILE A 35 11.40 11.96 -5.37
C ILE A 35 12.70 11.32 -5.86
N LEU A 36 12.63 10.60 -6.99
CA LEU A 36 13.75 9.83 -7.52
C LEU A 36 14.87 10.74 -8.05
N GLY A 37 14.53 11.94 -8.52
CA GLY A 37 15.48 12.97 -8.91
C GLY A 37 16.10 13.72 -7.73
N GLY A 38 15.73 13.41 -6.49
CA GLY A 38 16.24 14.08 -5.28
C GLY A 38 15.86 15.56 -5.17
N LEU A 39 14.86 16.01 -5.93
CA LEU A 39 14.41 17.40 -5.96
C LEU A 39 13.47 17.74 -4.80
N ALA A 40 12.77 16.73 -4.28
CA ALA A 40 11.77 16.88 -3.24
C ALA A 40 11.78 15.67 -2.30
N THR A 41 11.61 15.94 -1.01
CA THR A 41 11.28 14.90 -0.01
C THR A 41 9.86 14.38 -0.24
N ALA A 42 9.49 13.26 0.38
CA ALA A 42 8.16 12.65 0.20
C ALA A 42 7.00 13.64 0.49
N SER A 43 7.15 14.48 1.51
CA SER A 43 6.15 15.52 1.85
C SER A 43 6.06 16.63 0.80
N GLU A 44 7.21 17.07 0.27
CA GLU A 44 7.26 18.08 -0.79
C GLU A 44 6.74 17.54 -2.12
N ALA A 45 7.06 16.29 -2.44
CA ALA A 45 6.54 15.59 -3.62
C ALA A 45 5.02 15.40 -3.54
N ALA A 46 4.46 15.12 -2.36
CA ALA A 46 3.02 15.09 -2.15
C ALA A 46 2.37 16.46 -2.42
N ALA A 47 3.01 17.56 -2.00
CA ALA A 47 2.55 18.92 -2.31
C ALA A 47 2.58 19.20 -3.82
N VAL A 48 3.63 18.76 -4.53
CA VAL A 48 3.72 18.84 -5.99
C VAL A 48 2.57 18.08 -6.66
N GLY A 49 2.23 16.88 -6.17
CA GLY A 49 1.07 16.11 -6.65
C GLY A 49 -0.26 16.82 -6.40
N ALA A 50 -0.44 17.42 -5.22
CA ALA A 50 -1.64 18.19 -4.88
C ALA A 50 -1.82 19.43 -5.77
N VAL A 51 -0.74 20.19 -6.00
CA VAL A 51 -0.74 21.32 -6.94
C VAL A 51 -1.05 20.84 -8.36
N GLY A 52 -0.46 19.72 -8.79
CA GLY A 52 -0.76 19.09 -10.08
C GLY A 52 -2.25 18.73 -10.23
N ALA A 53 -2.86 18.17 -9.19
CA ALA A 53 -4.29 17.83 -9.18
C ALA A 53 -5.18 19.09 -9.23
N ILE A 54 -4.81 20.16 -8.52
CA ILE A 54 -5.52 21.46 -8.57
C ILE A 54 -5.44 22.03 -9.99
N CYS A 55 -4.26 22.03 -10.61
CA CYS A 55 -4.09 22.48 -11.99
C CYS A 55 -4.97 21.68 -12.95
N LEU A 56 -5.01 20.35 -12.84
CA LEU A 56 -5.91 19.53 -13.65
C LEU A 56 -7.38 19.88 -13.43
N ALA A 57 -7.84 20.00 -12.18
CA ALA A 57 -9.22 20.36 -11.87
C ALA A 57 -9.62 21.72 -12.46
N PHE A 58 -8.67 22.67 -12.50
CA PHE A 58 -8.87 23.96 -13.17
C PHE A 58 -9.03 23.80 -14.69
N PHE A 59 -8.15 23.05 -15.36
CA PHE A 59 -8.25 22.79 -16.81
C PHE A 59 -9.51 22.00 -17.20
N TYR A 60 -9.94 21.06 -16.35
CA TYR A 60 -11.20 20.32 -16.53
C TYR A 60 -12.45 21.15 -16.18
N LYS A 61 -12.29 22.38 -15.68
CA LYS A 61 -13.38 23.27 -15.27
C LYS A 61 -14.33 22.63 -14.24
N THR A 62 -13.82 21.70 -13.44
CA THR A 62 -14.59 21.04 -12.36
C THR A 62 -14.37 21.73 -11.02
N MET A 63 -13.36 22.61 -10.93
CA MET A 63 -13.01 23.29 -9.69
C MET A 63 -14.07 24.30 -9.26
N ASN A 64 -14.63 24.07 -8.07
CA ASN A 64 -15.50 25.02 -7.37
C ASN A 64 -15.08 25.15 -5.91
N TRP A 65 -15.48 26.23 -5.26
CA TRP A 65 -15.05 26.56 -3.90
C TRP A 65 -15.52 25.55 -2.85
N ASN A 66 -16.71 24.98 -3.03
CA ASN A 66 -17.24 23.96 -2.11
C ASN A 66 -16.43 22.67 -2.22
N MET A 67 -16.18 22.18 -3.44
CA MET A 67 -15.34 21.01 -3.70
C MET A 67 -13.92 21.18 -3.14
N PHE A 68 -13.33 22.37 -3.27
CA PHE A 68 -12.02 22.66 -2.70
C PHE A 68 -12.03 22.59 -1.16
N LYS A 69 -13.01 23.24 -0.51
CA LYS A 69 -13.21 23.16 0.94
C LYS A 69 -13.46 21.74 1.42
N ASP A 70 -14.31 21.00 0.73
CA ASP A 70 -14.64 19.61 1.06
C ASP A 70 -13.39 18.73 0.95
N SER A 71 -12.57 18.94 -0.09
CA SER A 71 -11.32 18.21 -0.28
C SER A 71 -10.32 18.48 0.85
N ILE A 72 -10.17 19.74 1.28
CA ILE A 72 -9.32 20.09 2.43
C ILE A 72 -9.85 19.45 3.71
N TYR A 73 -11.15 19.52 3.97
CA TYR A 73 -11.77 18.96 5.17
C TYR A 73 -11.61 17.44 5.24
N LEU A 74 -11.87 16.73 4.13
CA LEU A 74 -11.69 15.28 4.04
C LEU A 74 -10.23 14.88 4.24
N THR A 75 -9.29 15.64 3.66
CA THR A 75 -7.85 15.43 3.83
C THR A 75 -7.46 15.63 5.29
N ALA A 76 -7.81 16.76 5.90
CA ALA A 76 -7.51 17.08 7.29
C ALA A 76 -8.11 16.05 8.26
N ARG A 77 -9.34 15.61 8.04
CA ARG A 77 -10.00 14.58 8.84
C ARG A 77 -9.26 13.25 8.77
N THR A 78 -8.85 12.82 7.58
CA THR A 78 -8.08 11.59 7.38
C THR A 78 -6.70 11.68 8.01
N SER A 79 -5.98 12.79 7.81
CA SER A 79 -4.70 13.04 8.47
C SER A 79 -4.80 13.06 9.99
N THR A 80 -5.88 13.64 10.54
CA THR A 80 -6.12 13.68 11.99
C THR A 80 -6.32 12.28 12.56
N MET A 81 -7.07 11.42 11.87
CA MET A 81 -7.24 10.02 12.27
C MET A 81 -5.88 9.30 12.35
N ILE A 82 -5.03 9.48 11.33
CA ILE A 82 -3.68 8.89 11.29
C ILE A 82 -2.80 9.44 12.42
N ILE A 83 -2.80 10.76 12.66
CA ILE A 83 -1.99 11.38 13.73
C ILE A 83 -2.40 10.85 15.11
N TRP A 84 -3.70 10.74 15.38
CA TRP A 84 -4.17 10.15 16.64
C TRP A 84 -3.75 8.69 16.80
N LEU A 85 -3.66 7.96 15.69
CA LEU A 85 -3.15 6.59 15.68
C LEU A 85 -1.67 6.54 16.05
N PHE A 86 -0.85 7.46 15.54
CA PHE A 86 0.55 7.61 15.95
C PHE A 86 0.68 7.91 17.44
N VAL A 87 -0.15 8.79 17.99
CA VAL A 87 -0.15 9.11 19.42
C VAL A 87 -0.49 7.87 20.26
N GLY A 88 -1.54 7.13 19.88
CA GLY A 88 -1.94 5.91 20.57
C GLY A 88 -0.89 4.80 20.47
N SER A 89 -0.39 4.54 19.26
CA SER A 89 0.65 3.53 19.00
C SER A 89 1.95 3.85 19.73
N SER A 90 2.45 5.09 19.64
CA SER A 90 3.71 5.47 20.30
C SER A 90 3.60 5.37 21.83
N SER A 91 2.45 5.72 22.40
CA SER A 91 2.16 5.54 23.83
C SER A 91 2.14 4.05 24.20
N PHE A 92 1.43 3.21 23.44
CA PHE A 92 1.40 1.76 23.64
C PHE A 92 2.79 1.13 23.51
N ALA A 93 3.51 1.42 22.44
CA ALA A 93 4.85 0.89 22.17
C ALA A 93 5.85 1.29 23.26
N SER A 94 5.76 2.53 23.76
CA SER A 94 6.61 3.03 24.84
C SER A 94 6.32 2.32 26.16
N VAL A 95 5.05 2.16 26.54
CA VAL A 95 4.66 1.42 27.75
C VAL A 95 5.00 -0.07 27.62
N PHE A 96 4.72 -0.67 26.47
CA PHE A 96 5.05 -2.06 26.17
C PHE A 96 6.55 -2.32 26.28
N ALA A 97 7.38 -1.45 25.69
CA ALA A 97 8.83 -1.54 25.80
C ALA A 97 9.31 -1.33 27.25
N TYR A 98 8.74 -0.35 27.96
CA TYR A 98 9.08 -0.06 29.36
C TYR A 98 8.77 -1.23 30.30
N LEU A 99 7.67 -1.96 30.06
CA LEU A 99 7.29 -3.15 30.83
C LEU A 99 8.10 -4.41 30.43
N GLY A 100 9.05 -4.31 29.51
CA GLY A 100 9.83 -5.45 29.02
C GLY A 100 9.10 -6.32 28.01
N GLY A 101 8.00 -5.84 27.43
CA GLY A 101 7.22 -6.58 26.43
C GLY A 101 8.05 -6.92 25.17
N GLN A 102 8.94 -6.01 24.76
CA GLN A 102 9.85 -6.25 23.63
C GLN A 102 10.77 -7.45 23.91
N ASP A 103 11.31 -7.56 25.11
CA ASP A 103 12.23 -8.64 25.48
C ASP A 103 11.52 -10.01 25.48
N ILE A 104 10.27 -10.05 25.95
CA ILE A 104 9.44 -11.26 25.91
C ILE A 104 9.18 -11.68 24.46
N PHE A 105 8.84 -10.73 23.60
CA PHE A 105 8.58 -10.98 22.19
C PHE A 105 9.83 -11.47 21.46
N ASP A 106 10.97 -10.81 21.70
CA ASP A 106 12.28 -11.19 21.18
C ASP A 106 12.66 -12.61 21.63
N ALA A 107 12.50 -12.91 22.93
CA ALA A 107 12.81 -14.21 23.50
C ALA A 107 11.93 -15.31 22.91
N PHE A 108 10.63 -15.04 22.70
CA PHE A 108 9.72 -15.98 22.05
C PHE A 108 10.21 -16.37 20.65
N PHE A 109 10.47 -15.39 19.77
CA PHE A 109 10.94 -15.68 18.42
C PHE A 109 12.33 -16.34 18.38
N LYS A 110 13.25 -15.89 19.24
CA LYS A 110 14.60 -16.49 19.34
C LYS A 110 14.53 -17.94 19.88
N SER A 111 13.58 -18.25 20.76
CA SER A 111 13.40 -19.62 21.29
C SER A 111 12.92 -20.62 20.24
N LEU A 112 12.27 -20.16 19.18
CA LEU A 112 11.80 -21.02 18.07
C LEU A 112 12.95 -21.52 17.19
N ASN A 113 14.17 -20.97 17.34
CA ASN A 113 15.37 -21.35 16.59
C ASN A 113 15.13 -21.39 15.05
N LEU A 114 14.44 -20.37 14.56
CA LEU A 114 14.06 -20.25 13.16
C LEU A 114 15.25 -19.86 12.28
N GLU A 115 15.25 -20.32 11.05
CA GLU A 115 16.07 -19.73 9.99
C GLU A 115 15.45 -18.42 9.48
N ALA A 116 16.24 -17.55 8.85
CA ALA A 116 15.78 -16.23 8.38
C ALA A 116 14.57 -16.31 7.43
N TRP A 117 14.53 -17.30 6.52
CA TRP A 117 13.39 -17.47 5.62
C TRP A 117 12.14 -17.97 6.35
N GLN A 118 12.29 -18.80 7.38
CA GLN A 118 11.17 -19.27 8.20
C GLN A 118 10.57 -18.12 9.00
N PHE A 119 11.42 -17.27 9.60
CA PHE A 119 10.99 -16.04 10.24
C PHE A 119 10.21 -15.15 9.27
N LEU A 120 10.71 -14.96 8.04
CA LEU A 120 10.00 -14.18 7.02
C LEU A 120 8.63 -14.77 6.71
N VAL A 121 8.52 -16.08 6.46
CA VAL A 121 7.23 -16.70 6.13
C VAL A 121 6.24 -16.58 7.29
N VAL A 122 6.67 -16.85 8.53
CA VAL A 122 5.82 -16.72 9.72
C VAL A 122 5.35 -15.29 9.92
N THR A 123 6.25 -14.31 9.80
CA THR A 123 5.89 -12.89 9.94
C THR A 123 4.97 -12.42 8.82
N GLN A 124 5.17 -12.85 7.57
CA GLN A 124 4.24 -12.56 6.50
C GLN A 124 2.86 -13.17 6.75
N ILE A 125 2.75 -14.40 7.24
CA ILE A 125 1.44 -15.00 7.57
C ILE A 125 0.75 -14.21 8.69
N LEU A 126 1.48 -13.83 9.74
CA LEU A 126 0.93 -13.01 10.83
C LEU A 126 0.41 -11.67 10.30
N ILE A 127 1.22 -10.96 9.49
CA ILE A 127 0.84 -9.68 8.91
C ILE A 127 -0.35 -9.82 7.96
N PHE A 128 -0.43 -10.90 7.19
CA PHE A 128 -1.56 -11.19 6.31
C PHE A 128 -2.86 -11.33 7.13
N VAL A 129 -2.84 -12.12 8.20
CA VAL A 129 -4.02 -12.34 9.06
C VAL A 129 -4.40 -11.06 9.80
N LEU A 130 -3.43 -10.31 10.30
CA LEU A 130 -3.65 -9.03 10.97
C LEU A 130 -4.19 -7.96 10.01
N GLY A 131 -3.79 -8.01 8.74
CA GLY A 131 -4.24 -7.11 7.68
C GLY A 131 -5.70 -7.32 7.27
N TRP A 132 -6.39 -8.32 7.80
CA TRP A 132 -7.84 -8.39 7.67
C TRP A 132 -8.51 -7.31 8.53
N PRO A 133 -8.48 -7.37 9.87
CA PRO A 133 -9.16 -6.38 10.70
C PRO A 133 -8.46 -5.01 10.73
N LEU A 134 -7.15 -4.95 10.52
CA LEU A 134 -6.36 -3.72 10.64
C LEU A 134 -6.09 -3.09 9.28
N GLU A 135 -6.01 -1.75 9.23
CA GLU A 135 -5.58 -1.05 8.03
C GLU A 135 -4.03 -1.06 7.92
N TRP A 136 -3.50 -0.74 6.73
CA TRP A 136 -2.06 -0.88 6.48
C TRP A 136 -1.24 0.12 7.30
N THR A 137 -1.80 1.30 7.60
CA THR A 137 -1.15 2.30 8.44
C THR A 137 -0.94 1.79 9.86
N GLU A 138 -1.92 1.11 10.47
CA GLU A 138 -1.83 0.51 11.80
C GLU A 138 -0.71 -0.52 11.86
N ILE A 139 -0.60 -1.36 10.83
CA ILE A 139 0.42 -2.40 10.77
C ILE A 139 1.82 -1.79 10.72
N ILE A 140 2.02 -0.77 9.88
CA ILE A 140 3.30 -0.08 9.78
C ILE A 140 3.65 0.67 11.06
N ILE A 141 2.66 1.29 11.71
CA ILE A 141 2.90 2.16 12.87
C ILE A 141 3.08 1.36 14.16
N ILE A 142 2.41 0.21 14.32
CA ILE A 142 2.44 -0.60 15.55
C ILE A 142 3.38 -1.79 15.40
N PHE A 143 3.20 -2.61 14.37
CA PHE A 143 3.86 -3.92 14.28
C PHE A 143 5.26 -3.86 13.69
N VAL A 144 5.49 -3.04 12.67
CA VAL A 144 6.82 -2.95 12.03
C VAL A 144 7.92 -2.59 13.03
N PRO A 145 7.77 -1.59 13.93
CA PRO A 145 8.78 -1.29 14.94
C PRO A 145 9.11 -2.46 15.87
N ILE A 146 8.12 -3.30 16.19
CA ILE A 146 8.29 -4.48 17.06
C ILE A 146 9.10 -5.57 16.33
N PHE A 147 8.88 -5.75 15.02
CA PHE A 147 9.60 -6.74 14.21
C PHE A 147 10.97 -6.27 13.71
N LEU A 148 11.23 -4.96 13.59
CA LEU A 148 12.49 -4.43 13.06
C LEU A 148 13.75 -4.92 13.81
N PRO A 149 13.78 -5.01 15.16
CA PRO A 149 14.89 -5.62 15.89
C PRO A 149 15.15 -7.07 15.50
N LEU A 150 14.08 -7.87 15.32
CA LEU A 150 14.18 -9.26 14.89
C LEU A 150 14.66 -9.38 13.44
N VAL A 151 14.17 -8.52 12.54
CA VAL A 151 14.64 -8.45 11.14
C VAL A 151 16.16 -8.26 11.10
N LYS A 152 16.70 -7.35 11.92
CA LYS A 152 18.15 -7.15 12.06
C LYS A 152 18.86 -8.37 12.66
N TYR A 153 18.28 -9.01 13.67
CA TYR A 153 18.83 -10.22 14.29
C TYR A 153 18.98 -11.38 13.28
N TYR A 154 17.98 -11.57 12.40
CA TYR A 154 18.01 -12.59 11.36
C TYR A 154 18.84 -12.20 10.11
N GLY A 155 19.50 -11.03 10.12
CA GLY A 155 20.33 -10.55 9.01
C GLY A 155 19.53 -10.18 7.75
N ILE A 156 18.26 -9.80 7.91
CA ILE A 156 17.36 -9.45 6.81
C ILE A 156 17.45 -7.95 6.54
N ASP A 157 17.52 -7.58 5.26
CA ASP A 157 17.47 -6.19 4.82
C ASP A 157 16.08 -5.57 5.14
N PRO A 158 16.03 -4.42 5.87
CA PRO A 158 14.76 -3.78 6.22
C PRO A 158 13.95 -3.29 5.02
N TYR A 159 14.58 -2.88 3.92
CA TYR A 159 13.88 -2.49 2.69
C TYR A 159 13.21 -3.71 2.05
N PHE A 160 13.90 -4.85 2.00
CA PHE A 160 13.32 -6.10 1.54
C PHE A 160 12.11 -6.50 2.38
N PHE A 161 12.22 -6.43 3.71
CA PHE A 161 11.12 -6.71 4.62
C PHE A 161 9.93 -5.75 4.40
N GLY A 162 10.19 -4.45 4.26
CA GLY A 162 9.17 -3.44 3.98
C GLY A 162 8.44 -3.66 2.65
N ILE A 163 9.17 -4.03 1.59
CA ILE A 163 8.59 -4.35 0.28
C ILE A 163 7.70 -5.60 0.37
N LEU A 164 8.12 -6.64 1.09
CA LEU A 164 7.30 -7.83 1.32
C LEU A 164 6.01 -7.49 2.05
N ILE A 165 6.07 -6.65 3.09
CA ILE A 165 4.87 -6.16 3.80
C ILE A 165 3.95 -5.42 2.83
N GLY A 166 4.49 -4.52 1.99
CA GLY A 166 3.70 -3.78 1.01
C GLY A 166 2.97 -4.67 0.01
N LEU A 167 3.60 -5.74 -0.47
CA LEU A 167 2.96 -6.73 -1.36
C LEU A 167 1.93 -7.59 -0.60
N ASN A 168 2.26 -8.02 0.60
CA ASN A 168 1.39 -8.85 1.41
C ASN A 168 0.09 -8.12 1.79
N LEU A 169 0.19 -6.88 2.25
CA LEU A 169 -0.97 -6.09 2.63
C LEU A 169 -1.93 -5.88 1.45
N GLN A 170 -1.41 -5.62 0.24
CA GLN A 170 -2.25 -5.56 -0.96
C GLN A 170 -3.06 -6.85 -1.17
N THR A 171 -2.44 -8.01 -0.92
CA THR A 171 -3.13 -9.29 -1.01
C THR A 171 -4.20 -9.44 0.07
N SER A 172 -3.92 -9.02 1.30
CA SER A 172 -4.89 -9.02 2.39
C SER A 172 -6.15 -8.23 2.04
N PHE A 173 -6.01 -7.00 1.53
CA PHE A 173 -7.15 -6.14 1.13
C PHE A 173 -7.91 -6.64 -0.09
N LEU A 174 -7.33 -7.50 -0.92
CA LEU A 174 -8.02 -8.13 -2.05
C LEU A 174 -8.73 -9.43 -1.64
N SER A 175 -8.33 -10.04 -0.53
CA SER A 175 -8.86 -11.31 -0.05
C SER A 175 -10.13 -11.13 0.82
N PRO A 176 -11.12 -12.03 0.71
CA PRO A 176 -12.18 -12.12 1.73
C PRO A 176 -11.55 -12.41 3.11
N PRO A 177 -12.05 -11.84 4.22
CA PRO A 177 -13.36 -11.18 4.39
C PRO A 177 -13.37 -9.65 4.27
N MET A 178 -12.22 -9.01 4.01
CA MET A 178 -12.05 -7.56 4.21
C MET A 178 -11.87 -6.76 2.92
N ALA A 179 -12.18 -7.37 1.78
CA ALA A 179 -12.16 -6.73 0.46
C ALA A 179 -13.29 -5.71 0.27
N MET A 180 -13.20 -4.56 0.94
CA MET A 180 -14.22 -3.50 0.98
C MET A 180 -14.68 -3.06 -0.41
N ALA A 181 -13.75 -2.96 -1.38
CA ALA A 181 -14.09 -2.59 -2.76
C ALA A 181 -14.99 -3.63 -3.44
N ALA A 182 -14.77 -4.93 -3.20
CA ALA A 182 -15.61 -6.00 -3.73
C ALA A 182 -17.02 -5.95 -3.13
N PHE A 183 -17.13 -5.69 -1.82
CA PHE A 183 -18.43 -5.51 -1.15
C PHE A 183 -19.16 -4.25 -1.59
N TYR A 184 -18.44 -3.14 -1.79
CA TYR A 184 -19.01 -1.91 -2.36
C TYR A 184 -19.55 -2.15 -3.78
N LEU A 185 -18.78 -2.81 -4.64
CA LEU A 185 -19.23 -3.16 -5.99
C LEU A 185 -20.48 -4.06 -5.96
N LYS A 186 -20.55 -5.01 -5.02
CA LYS A 186 -21.76 -5.83 -4.82
C LYS A 186 -22.95 -4.97 -4.38
N GLY A 187 -22.74 -3.99 -3.50
CA GLY A 187 -23.77 -3.04 -3.08
C GLY A 187 -24.33 -2.20 -4.23
N VAL A 188 -23.48 -1.75 -5.15
CA VAL A 188 -23.89 -0.92 -6.30
C VAL A 188 -24.52 -1.75 -7.44
N GLN A 189 -24.01 -2.95 -7.71
CA GLN A 189 -24.49 -3.80 -8.82
C GLN A 189 -25.75 -4.60 -8.49
N GLY A 190 -26.13 -4.69 -7.21
CA GLY A 190 -27.29 -5.48 -6.76
C GLY A 190 -27.17 -6.94 -7.18
N ASP A 191 -28.25 -7.51 -7.72
CA ASP A 191 -28.32 -8.93 -8.09
C ASP A 191 -27.71 -9.27 -9.46
N ARG A 192 -27.20 -8.29 -10.21
CA ARG A 192 -26.63 -8.51 -11.54
C ARG A 192 -25.34 -9.33 -11.53
N VAL A 193 -24.58 -9.25 -10.43
CA VAL A 193 -23.30 -9.93 -10.27
C VAL A 193 -23.25 -10.54 -8.86
N SER A 194 -22.88 -11.81 -8.77
CA SER A 194 -22.67 -12.47 -7.48
C SER A 194 -21.34 -12.05 -6.85
N LEU A 195 -21.26 -12.06 -5.51
CA LEU A 195 -20.02 -11.75 -4.80
C LEU A 195 -18.87 -12.70 -5.20
N LYS A 196 -19.20 -13.98 -5.48
CA LYS A 196 -18.25 -14.98 -5.98
C LYS A 196 -17.66 -14.59 -7.34
N GLU A 197 -18.45 -14.01 -8.23
CA GLU A 197 -17.95 -13.55 -9.54
C GLU A 197 -17.01 -12.35 -9.41
N ILE A 198 -17.31 -11.42 -8.48
CA ILE A 198 -16.44 -10.28 -8.18
C ILE A 198 -15.10 -10.77 -7.64
N PHE A 199 -15.10 -11.68 -6.65
CA PHE A 199 -13.87 -12.26 -6.11
C PHE A 199 -13.11 -13.11 -7.13
N LYS A 200 -13.80 -13.84 -8.01
CA LYS A 200 -13.17 -14.57 -9.10
C LYS A 200 -12.41 -13.64 -10.06
N GLY A 201 -12.90 -12.42 -10.26
CA GLY A 201 -12.16 -11.37 -10.99
C GLY A 201 -10.95 -10.82 -10.24
N GLY A 202 -10.96 -10.85 -8.90
CA GLY A 202 -9.86 -10.42 -8.04
C GLY A 202 -8.73 -11.44 -7.89
N TYR A 203 -9.02 -12.74 -7.91
CA TYR A 203 -8.02 -13.80 -7.69
C TYR A 203 -6.80 -13.75 -8.62
N PRO A 204 -6.92 -13.46 -9.94
CA PRO A 204 -5.75 -13.29 -10.81
C PRO A 204 -4.75 -12.27 -10.27
N PHE A 205 -5.21 -11.18 -9.66
CA PHE A 205 -4.34 -10.17 -9.06
C PHE A 205 -3.65 -10.69 -7.79
N ILE A 206 -4.38 -11.40 -6.94
CA ILE A 206 -3.80 -12.08 -5.76
C ILE A 206 -2.70 -13.07 -6.19
N TYR A 207 -2.94 -13.88 -7.21
CA TYR A 207 -1.95 -14.83 -7.72
C TYR A 207 -0.71 -14.11 -8.29
N MET A 208 -0.89 -13.01 -9.00
CA MET A 208 0.24 -12.21 -9.48
C MET A 208 1.08 -11.65 -8.33
N VAL A 209 0.46 -11.15 -7.26
CA VAL A 209 1.17 -10.62 -6.11
C VAL A 209 1.91 -11.73 -5.34
N ILE A 210 1.26 -12.88 -5.13
CA ILE A 210 1.91 -14.05 -4.51
C ILE A 210 3.11 -14.52 -5.35
N LEU A 211 2.96 -14.57 -6.68
CA LEU A 211 4.07 -14.88 -7.58
C LEU A 211 5.20 -13.87 -7.45
N SER A 212 4.90 -12.58 -7.38
CA SER A 212 5.90 -11.53 -7.14
C SER A 212 6.61 -11.73 -5.80
N MET A 213 5.90 -12.10 -4.73
CA MET A 213 6.52 -12.40 -3.43
C MET A 213 7.46 -13.60 -3.53
N VAL A 214 7.05 -14.69 -4.20
CA VAL A 214 7.92 -15.88 -4.41
C VAL A 214 9.17 -15.50 -5.19
N ILE A 215 9.03 -14.71 -6.26
CA ILE A 215 10.17 -14.22 -7.04
C ILE A 215 11.10 -13.38 -6.17
N LEU A 216 10.56 -12.51 -5.30
CA LEU A 216 11.36 -11.72 -4.37
C LEU A 216 12.11 -12.56 -3.34
N TYR A 217 11.51 -13.66 -2.85
CA TYR A 217 12.20 -14.61 -1.98
C TYR A 217 13.38 -15.28 -2.66
N LEU A 218 13.24 -15.65 -3.94
CA LEU A 218 14.31 -16.27 -4.73
C LEU A 218 15.37 -15.27 -5.17
N PHE A 219 14.96 -14.02 -5.45
CA PHE A 219 15.79 -12.96 -6.01
C PHE A 219 15.67 -11.67 -5.19
N GLN A 220 16.21 -11.68 -3.98
CA GLN A 220 16.21 -10.51 -3.08
C GLN A 220 16.75 -9.23 -3.72
N PRO A 221 17.79 -9.25 -4.59
CA PRO A 221 18.30 -8.04 -5.23
C PRO A 221 17.26 -7.26 -6.04
N LEU A 222 16.16 -7.89 -6.50
CA LEU A 222 15.09 -7.16 -7.21
C LEU A 222 14.46 -6.07 -6.34
N SER A 223 14.39 -6.30 -5.03
CA SER A 223 13.81 -5.36 -4.07
C SER A 223 14.80 -4.28 -3.62
N THR A 224 16.09 -4.63 -3.52
CA THR A 224 17.12 -3.76 -2.94
C THR A 224 17.95 -3.03 -4.00
N TRP A 225 17.94 -3.47 -5.26
CA TRP A 225 18.76 -2.88 -6.33
C TRP A 225 18.45 -1.39 -6.57
N LEU A 226 17.18 -1.03 -6.74
CA LEU A 226 16.80 0.35 -7.02
C LEU A 226 17.08 1.28 -5.83
N PRO A 227 16.70 0.93 -4.58
CA PRO A 227 17.13 1.70 -3.41
C PRO A 227 18.65 1.85 -3.31
N ASN A 228 19.41 0.77 -3.49
CA ASN A 228 20.88 0.79 -3.41
C ASN A 228 21.50 1.66 -4.51
N TYR A 229 20.93 1.68 -5.71
CA TYR A 229 21.40 2.50 -6.82
C TYR A 229 21.15 4.00 -6.59
N LEU A 230 19.98 4.35 -6.03
CA LEU A 230 19.58 5.74 -5.83
C LEU A 230 20.13 6.36 -4.54
N PHE A 231 20.19 5.58 -3.47
CA PHE A 231 20.52 6.08 -2.12
C PHE A 231 21.87 5.56 -1.59
N GLY A 232 22.53 4.63 -2.29
CA GLY A 232 23.79 4.01 -1.86
C GLY A 232 23.60 2.96 -0.76
N GLN A 233 24.56 2.04 -0.61
CA GLN A 233 24.59 1.11 0.54
C GLN A 233 24.98 1.88 1.81
N GLY A 234 24.00 2.42 2.55
CA GLY A 234 24.26 3.01 3.87
C GLY A 234 23.30 4.10 4.30
N GLY A 235 22.12 3.69 4.75
CA GLY A 235 21.30 4.41 5.72
C GLY A 235 20.98 3.49 6.89
#